data_AF-A0A416Z724-F1
#
_entry.id   AF-A0A416Z724-F1
#
_cell.length_a   1.000
_cell.length_b   1.000
_cell.length_c   1.000
_cell.angle_alpha   90.00
_cell.angle_beta   90.00
_cell.angle_gamma   90.00
#
_symmetry.space_group_name_H-M   'P 1'
#
loop_
_entity.id
_entity.type
_entity.pdbx_description
1 polymer ?
#
loop_
_entity_poly.entity_id
_entity_poly.type
_entity_poly.pdbx_seq_one_letter_code
_entity_poly.pdbx_strand_id
1 'polypeptide(L)'
;FPDNRRTEECVSAYASLYPLITYYLNRLNDWGLCFRRCKVCGKYFLAKSQRYELCSDNCRKAQALQNKREFDERARENNYDLLYKNECQNWRNKINKAKRTAGFPADQLEEMLTAFEAFKKEALKRKKAVKEKTASPKEFTDWLYQQSNIIINLSVY
;
A
#
# COMPACT_ATOMS: atom_id res chain seq x y z
N PHE A 1 -1.57 29.47 29.87
CA PHE A 1 -2.58 30.44 29.42
C PHE A 1 -1.85 31.66 28.90
N PRO A 2 -2.06 32.12 27.66
CA PRO A 2 -1.28 33.23 27.16
C PRO A 2 -1.77 34.50 27.88
N ASP A 3 -0.90 34.97 28.76
CA ASP A 3 -0.92 36.28 29.40
C ASP A 3 -1.82 36.54 30.62
N ASN A 4 -1.94 35.57 31.52
CA ASN A 4 -2.31 35.86 32.92
C ASN A 4 -1.28 35.27 33.86
N ARG A 5 -0.71 36.09 34.76
CA ARG A 5 0.20 35.66 35.85
C ARG A 5 -0.47 34.72 36.86
N ARG A 6 -1.78 34.48 36.73
CA ARG A 6 -2.58 33.58 37.56
C ARG A 6 -2.72 32.23 36.85
N THR A 7 -2.38 31.16 37.56
CA THR A 7 -2.47 29.78 37.07
C THR A 7 -3.86 29.19 37.20
N GLU A 8 -4.72 29.80 38.01
CA GLU A 8 -6.06 29.33 38.34
C GLU A 8 -7.07 30.50 38.36
N GLU A 9 -8.28 30.24 37.88
CA GLU A 9 -9.43 31.14 37.93
C GLU A 9 -10.62 30.32 38.48
N CYS A 10 -11.37 30.87 39.45
CA CYS A 10 -12.58 30.24 40.01
C CYS A 10 -13.79 31.07 39.63
N VAL A 11 -14.85 30.43 39.15
CA VAL A 11 -16.09 31.10 38.73
C VAL A 11 -17.30 30.28 39.18
N SER A 12 -18.32 30.95 39.73
CA SER A 12 -19.59 30.35 40.12
C SER A 12 -20.68 30.66 39.08
N ALA A 13 -21.56 29.69 38.83
CA ALA A 13 -22.81 29.90 38.10
C ALA A 13 -23.97 29.35 38.91
N TYR A 14 -25.06 30.11 38.95
CA TYR A 14 -26.21 29.82 39.81
C TYR A 14 -27.36 29.13 39.08
N ALA A 15 -27.47 29.26 37.75
CA ALA A 15 -28.60 28.75 36.97
C ALA A 15 -28.20 27.80 35.81
N SER A 16 -27.07 28.04 35.16
CA SER A 16 -26.58 27.19 34.06
C SER A 16 -25.08 27.40 33.85
N LEU A 17 -24.38 26.33 33.47
CA LEU A 17 -22.97 26.40 33.05
C LEU A 17 -22.81 26.91 31.61
N TYR A 18 -23.89 27.04 30.84
CA TYR A 18 -23.82 27.39 29.42
C TYR A 18 -23.11 28.74 29.13
N PRO A 19 -23.37 29.83 29.89
CA PRO A 19 -22.66 31.08 29.71
C PRO A 19 -21.15 30.95 30.01
N LEU A 20 -20.79 30.16 31.03
CA LEU A 20 -19.39 29.89 31.37
C LEU A 20 -18.69 29.10 30.26
N ILE A 21 -19.33 28.03 29.78
CA ILE A 21 -18.79 27.22 28.68
C ILE A 21 -18.59 28.09 27.44
N THR A 22 -19.56 28.93 27.10
CA THR A 22 -19.49 29.84 25.95
C THR A 22 -18.34 30.85 26.11
N TYR A 23 -18.20 31.45 27.29
CA TYR A 23 -17.10 32.38 27.58
C TYR A 23 -15.72 31.74 27.37
N TYR A 24 -15.50 30.53 27.93
CA TYR A 24 -14.22 29.84 27.77
C TYR A 24 -13.99 29.34 26.35
N LEU A 25 -15.03 28.91 25.62
CA LEU A 25 -14.92 28.55 24.21
C LEU A 25 -14.52 29.74 23.35
N ASN A 26 -15.12 30.91 23.57
CA ASN A 26 -14.74 32.14 22.87
C ASN A 26 -13.29 32.52 23.17
N ARG A 27 -12.87 32.46 24.44
CA ARG A 27 -11.49 32.77 24.83
C ARG A 27 -10.46 31.81 24.22
N LEU A 28 -10.79 30.52 24.14
CA LEU A 28 -9.95 29.54 23.42
C LEU A 28 -9.86 29.88 21.92
N ASN A 29 -10.96 30.28 21.31
CA ASN A 29 -11.00 30.68 19.91
C ASN A 29 -10.18 31.97 19.66
N ASP A 30 -10.25 32.95 20.57
CA ASP A 30 -9.44 34.18 20.53
C ASP A 30 -7.93 33.87 20.60
N TRP A 31 -7.56 32.78 21.31
CA TRP A 31 -6.19 32.26 21.33
C TRP A 31 -5.83 31.41 20.10
N GLY A 32 -6.73 31.30 19.12
CA GLY A 32 -6.54 30.48 17.92
C GLY A 32 -6.53 28.97 18.20
N LEU A 33 -7.14 28.54 19.30
CA LEU A 33 -7.18 27.15 19.72
C LEU A 33 -8.57 26.55 19.48
N CYS A 34 -8.59 25.33 18.93
CA CYS A 34 -9.83 24.60 18.67
C CYS A 34 -9.77 23.16 19.16
N PHE A 35 -10.91 22.64 19.63
CA PHE A 35 -11.04 21.23 19.99
C PHE A 35 -11.05 20.35 18.74
N ARG A 36 -10.24 19.30 18.74
CA ARG A 36 -10.18 18.29 17.69
C ARG A 36 -10.22 16.90 18.29
N ARG A 37 -10.82 15.95 17.57
CA ARG A 37 -10.80 14.54 17.93
C ARG A 37 -9.63 13.87 17.22
N CYS A 38 -8.78 13.19 17.97
CA CYS A 38 -7.64 12.47 17.40
C CYS A 38 -8.11 11.29 16.55
N LYS A 39 -7.60 11.17 15.32
CA LYS A 39 -7.93 10.07 14.40
C LYS A 39 -7.53 8.69 14.92
N VAL A 40 -6.45 8.61 15.70
CA VAL A 40 -5.85 7.35 16.15
C VAL A 40 -6.45 6.86 17.47
N CYS A 41 -6.48 7.73 18.49
CA CYS A 41 -6.93 7.33 19.84
C CYS A 41 -8.34 7.81 20.19
N GLY A 42 -8.98 8.60 19.34
CA GLY A 42 -10.34 9.11 19.55
C GLY A 42 -10.49 10.18 20.64
N LYS A 43 -9.41 10.53 21.36
CA LYS A 43 -9.42 11.54 22.42
C LYS A 43 -9.54 12.96 21.85
N TYR A 44 -10.23 13.83 22.58
CA TYR A 44 -10.26 15.26 22.27
C TYR A 44 -8.97 15.93 22.73
N PHE A 45 -8.44 16.84 21.91
CA PHE A 45 -7.25 17.62 22.20
C PHE A 45 -7.40 19.04 21.67
N LEU A 46 -6.61 19.95 22.22
CA LEU A 46 -6.60 21.36 21.83
C LEU A 46 -5.53 21.58 20.75
N ALA A 47 -5.95 22.09 19.59
CA ALA A 47 -5.10 22.28 18.41
C ALA A 47 -4.99 23.75 18.03
N LYS A 48 -3.85 24.15 17.45
CA LYS A 48 -3.62 25.51 16.92
C LYS A 48 -4.32 25.77 15.57
N SER A 49 -4.88 24.74 14.95
CA SER A 49 -5.53 24.82 13.65
C SER A 49 -6.41 23.59 13.43
N GLN A 50 -7.44 23.73 12.61
CA GLN A 50 -8.30 22.62 12.20
C GLN A 50 -7.56 21.53 11.40
N ARG A 51 -6.39 21.86 10.83
CA ARG A 51 -5.55 20.92 10.07
C ARG A 51 -4.88 19.84 10.92
N TYR A 52 -4.84 20.01 12.24
CA TYR A 52 -4.29 18.99 13.13
C TYR A 52 -5.31 17.87 13.33
N GLU A 53 -4.89 16.64 13.02
CA GLU A 53 -5.70 15.43 13.16
C GLU A 53 -5.20 14.49 14.27
N LEU A 54 -4.00 14.74 14.79
CA LEU A 54 -3.29 13.87 15.73
C LEU A 54 -2.92 14.64 16.98
N CYS A 55 -3.21 14.06 18.15
CA CYS A 55 -3.03 14.73 19.44
C CYS A 55 -1.61 14.72 19.98
N SER A 56 -0.77 13.75 19.56
CA SER A 56 0.56 13.56 20.13
C SER A 56 1.49 12.82 19.18
N ASP A 57 2.79 12.89 19.45
CA ASP A 57 3.82 12.17 18.69
C ASP A 57 3.64 10.65 18.75
N ASN A 58 3.12 10.12 19.87
CA ASN A 58 2.78 8.71 19.98
C ASN A 58 1.70 8.31 18.97
N CYS A 59 0.64 9.11 18.81
CA CYS A 59 -0.39 8.87 17.81
C CYS A 59 0.16 9.03 16.38
N ARG A 60 1.08 9.98 16.16
CA ARG A 60 1.77 10.14 14.87
C ARG A 60 2.60 8.92 14.48
N LYS A 61 3.37 8.39 15.43
CA LYS A 61 4.16 7.16 15.23
C LYS A 61 3.25 5.95 14.99
N ALA A 62 2.15 5.82 15.73
CA ALA A 62 1.19 4.74 15.55
C ALA A 62 0.55 4.77 14.15
N GLN A 63 0.09 5.94 13.68
CA GLN A 63 -0.45 6.10 12.33
C GLN A 63 0.61 5.78 11.26
N ALA A 64 1.84 6.28 11.42
CA ALA A 64 2.92 6.00 10.47
C ALA A 64 3.25 4.50 10.38
N LEU A 65 3.26 3.81 11.52
CA LEU A 65 3.46 2.37 11.57
C LEU A 65 2.33 1.60 10.88
N GLN A 66 1.08 1.99 11.11
CA GLN A 66 -0.07 1.40 10.42
C GLN A 66 0.01 1.61 8.91
N ASN A 67 0.26 2.85 8.47
CA ASN A 67 0.41 3.17 7.05
C ASN A 67 1.54 2.37 6.39
N LYS A 68 2.66 2.17 7.09
CA LYS A 68 3.76 1.33 6.62
C LYS A 68 3.33 -0.13 6.49
N ARG A 69 2.65 -0.69 7.50
CA ARG A 69 2.14 -2.07 7.44
C ARG A 69 1.20 -2.28 6.26
N GLU A 70 0.25 -1.37 6.05
CA GLU A 70 -0.68 -1.41 4.92
C GLU A 70 0.04 -1.25 3.57
N PHE A 71 1.12 -0.47 3.51
CA PHE A 71 1.97 -0.36 2.32
C PHE A 71 2.74 -1.66 2.05
N ASP A 72 3.38 -2.23 3.08
CA ASP A 72 4.15 -3.47 2.98
C ASP A 72 3.24 -4.69 2.67
N GLU A 73 2.01 -4.70 3.16
CA GLU A 73 0.99 -5.71 2.85
C GLU A 73 0.50 -5.61 1.40
N ARG A 74 0.18 -4.40 0.92
CA ARG A 74 -0.10 -4.17 -0.51
C ARG A 74 1.09 -4.51 -1.41
N ALA A 75 2.31 -4.26 -0.95
CA ALA A 75 3.51 -4.65 -1.69
C ALA A 75 3.69 -6.18 -1.73
N ARG A 76 3.33 -6.90 -0.66
CA ARG A 76 3.31 -8.37 -0.65
C ARG A 76 2.27 -8.94 -1.61
N GLU A 77 1.09 -8.33 -1.70
CA GLU A 77 0.13 -8.69 -2.76
C GLU A 77 0.68 -8.44 -4.17
N ASN A 78 1.65 -7.55 -4.37
CA ASN A 78 2.28 -7.29 -5.67
C ASN A 78 3.46 -8.23 -6.03
N ASN A 79 3.84 -9.20 -5.18
CA ASN A 79 5.00 -10.07 -5.44
C ASN A 79 4.87 -10.89 -6.73
N TYR A 80 3.67 -11.39 -7.04
CA TYR A 80 3.44 -12.18 -8.26
C TYR A 80 3.62 -11.37 -9.56
N ASP A 81 3.38 -10.06 -9.51
CA ASP A 81 3.55 -9.17 -10.65
C ASP A 81 5.01 -8.96 -11.01
N LEU A 82 5.88 -8.90 -10.00
CA LEU A 82 7.34 -8.88 -10.19
C LEU A 82 7.82 -10.21 -10.80
N LEU A 83 7.36 -11.34 -10.26
CA LEU A 83 7.72 -12.67 -10.76
C LEU A 83 7.28 -12.87 -12.21
N TYR A 84 6.06 -12.45 -12.57
CA TYR A 84 5.59 -12.48 -13.95
C TYR A 84 6.49 -11.66 -14.89
N LYS A 85 6.87 -10.44 -14.50
CA LYS A 85 7.79 -9.60 -15.31
C LYS A 85 9.15 -10.26 -15.49
N ASN A 86 9.69 -10.86 -14.43
CA ASN A 86 10.96 -11.58 -14.47
C ASN A 86 10.91 -12.77 -15.41
N GLU A 87 9.85 -13.59 -15.35
CA GLU A 87 9.69 -14.72 -16.28
C GLU A 87 9.51 -14.24 -17.71
N CYS A 88 8.75 -13.16 -17.94
CA CYS A 88 8.63 -12.55 -19.25
C CYS A 88 9.99 -12.08 -19.82
N GLN A 89 10.89 -11.60 -18.97
CA GLN A 89 12.25 -11.23 -19.36
C GLN A 89 13.12 -12.46 -19.62
N ASN A 90 13.00 -13.50 -18.79
CA ASN A 90 13.67 -14.79 -18.98
C ASN A 90 13.31 -15.40 -20.34
N TRP A 91 12.01 -15.41 -20.69
CA TRP A 91 11.53 -15.83 -22.01
C TRP A 91 12.19 -15.09 -23.17
N ARG A 92 12.20 -13.75 -23.09
CA ARG A 92 12.84 -12.92 -24.12
C ARG A 92 14.34 -13.20 -24.23
N ASN A 93 15.04 -13.32 -23.10
CA ASN A 93 16.48 -13.56 -23.09
C ASN A 93 16.84 -14.89 -23.75
N LYS A 94 16.09 -15.96 -23.46
CA LYS A 94 16.29 -17.29 -24.04
C LYS A 94 15.97 -17.31 -25.54
N ILE A 95 14.85 -16.72 -25.96
CA ILE A 95 14.49 -16.61 -27.38
C ILE A 95 15.54 -15.79 -28.14
N ASN A 96 15.99 -14.67 -27.57
CA ASN A 96 17.03 -13.84 -28.19
C ASN A 96 18.38 -14.58 -28.27
N LYS A 97 18.68 -15.44 -27.29
CA LYS A 97 19.85 -16.32 -27.34
C LYS A 97 19.72 -17.32 -28.49
N ALA A 98 18.58 -18.03 -28.58
CA ALA A 98 18.31 -19.00 -29.66
C ALA A 98 18.44 -18.35 -31.05
N LYS A 99 17.90 -17.15 -31.24
CA LYS A 99 18.04 -16.37 -32.49
C LYS A 99 19.48 -16.02 -32.87
N ARG A 100 20.37 -15.88 -31.88
CA ARG A 100 21.78 -15.53 -32.10
C ARG A 100 22.67 -16.76 -32.26
N THR A 101 22.22 -17.93 -31.83
CA THR A 101 22.96 -19.18 -31.96
C THR A 101 22.94 -19.65 -33.42
N ALA A 102 24.10 -19.70 -34.06
CA ALA A 102 24.22 -20.21 -35.42
C ALA A 102 23.86 -21.71 -35.47
N GLY A 103 22.98 -22.09 -36.39
CA GLY A 103 22.52 -23.48 -36.54
C GLY A 103 21.41 -23.91 -35.57
N PHE A 104 20.80 -22.99 -34.81
CA PHE A 104 19.62 -23.33 -34.01
C PHE A 104 18.44 -23.70 -34.93
N PRO A 105 17.72 -24.81 -34.68
CA PRO A 105 16.63 -25.24 -35.55
C PRO A 105 15.51 -24.21 -35.63
N ALA A 106 15.07 -23.90 -36.85
CA ALA A 106 13.96 -22.97 -37.07
C ALA A 106 12.67 -23.48 -36.42
N ASP A 107 12.40 -24.79 -36.50
CA ASP A 107 11.22 -25.44 -35.93
C ASP A 107 11.17 -25.27 -34.41
N GLN A 108 12.30 -25.43 -33.72
CA GLN A 108 12.37 -25.22 -32.27
C GLN A 108 12.23 -23.75 -31.88
N LEU A 109 12.74 -22.83 -32.71
CA LEU A 109 12.57 -21.40 -32.46
C LEU A 109 11.10 -20.98 -32.61
N GLU A 110 10.39 -21.53 -33.59
CA GLU A 110 8.96 -21.33 -33.77
C GLU A 110 8.14 -21.92 -32.63
N GLU A 111 8.52 -23.11 -32.14
CA GLU A 111 7.90 -23.72 -30.96
C GLU A 111 8.10 -22.86 -29.70
N MET A 112 9.32 -22.33 -29.48
CA MET A 112 9.59 -21.40 -28.37
C MET A 112 8.76 -20.12 -28.45
N LEU A 113 8.59 -19.54 -29.64
CA LEU A 113 7.77 -18.34 -29.85
C LEU A 113 6.28 -18.63 -29.59
N THR A 114 5.79 -19.77 -30.08
CA THR A 114 4.40 -20.22 -29.88
C THR A 114 4.11 -20.48 -28.41
N ALA A 115 5.03 -21.16 -27.71
CA ALA A 115 4.94 -21.40 -26.27
C ALA A 115 4.93 -20.08 -25.47
N PHE A 116 5.73 -19.08 -25.88
CA PHE A 116 5.76 -17.78 -25.21
C PHE A 116 4.44 -17.00 -25.37
N GLU A 117 3.81 -17.04 -26.54
CA GLU A 117 2.51 -16.40 -26.76
C GLU A 117 1.39 -17.11 -26.00
N ALA A 118 1.42 -18.45 -25.93
CA ALA A 118 0.50 -19.23 -25.09
C ALA A 118 0.66 -18.87 -23.61
N PHE A 119 1.91 -18.80 -23.12
CA PHE A 119 2.24 -18.38 -21.77
C PHE A 119 1.66 -17.00 -21.43
N LYS A 120 1.84 -15.99 -22.29
CA LYS A 120 1.30 -14.64 -22.05
C LYS A 120 -0.22 -14.64 -21.93
N LYS A 121 -0.92 -15.34 -22.83
CA LYS A 121 -2.39 -15.43 -22.82
C LYS A 121 -2.90 -16.08 -21.53
N GLU A 122 -2.26 -17.17 -21.11
CA GLU A 122 -2.62 -17.88 -19.89
C GLU A 122 -2.29 -17.07 -18.63
N ALA A 123 -1.14 -16.40 -18.59
CA ALA A 123 -0.75 -15.55 -17.48
C ALA A 123 -1.73 -14.40 -17.25
N LEU A 124 -2.23 -13.78 -18.32
CA LEU A 124 -3.24 -12.72 -18.22
C LEU A 124 -4.57 -13.23 -17.65
N LYS A 125 -5.02 -14.42 -18.06
CA LYS A 125 -6.24 -15.04 -17.51
C LYS A 125 -6.08 -15.33 -16.02
N ARG A 126 -4.98 -15.97 -15.61
CA ARG A 126 -4.70 -16.31 -14.21
C ARG A 126 -4.53 -15.07 -13.34
N LYS A 127 -3.86 -14.03 -13.84
CA LYS A 127 -3.76 -12.74 -13.15
C LYS A 127 -5.12 -12.07 -12.95
N LYS A 128 -6.03 -12.17 -13.93
CA LYS A 128 -7.41 -11.69 -13.77
C LYS A 128 -8.15 -12.48 -12.69
N ALA A 129 -8.01 -13.80 -12.66
CA ALA A 129 -8.61 -14.64 -11.62
C ALA A 129 -8.09 -14.32 -10.20
N VAL A 130 -6.78 -14.04 -10.05
CA VAL A 130 -6.20 -13.59 -8.77
C VAL A 130 -6.80 -12.25 -8.33
N LYS A 131 -6.98 -11.30 -9.25
CA LYS A 131 -7.62 -10.00 -8.95
C LYS A 131 -9.08 -10.13 -8.54
N GLU A 132 -9.81 -11.06 -9.17
CA GLU A 132 -11.21 -11.36 -8.87
C GLU A 132 -11.36 -12.23 -7.61
N LYS A 133 -10.25 -12.58 -6.93
CA LYS A 133 -10.20 -13.47 -5.76
C LYS A 133 -10.75 -14.88 -6.02
N THR A 134 -10.80 -15.30 -7.29
CA THR A 134 -11.24 -16.64 -7.71
C THR A 134 -10.09 -17.64 -7.73
N ALA A 135 -8.85 -17.17 -7.74
CA ALA A 135 -7.64 -17.98 -7.60
C ALA A 135 -6.69 -17.37 -6.57
N SER A 136 -5.86 -18.20 -5.95
CA SER A 136 -4.87 -17.73 -4.98
C SER A 136 -3.65 -17.14 -5.68
N PRO A 137 -3.07 -16.03 -5.17
CA PRO A 137 -1.77 -15.54 -5.62
C PRO A 137 -0.69 -16.63 -5.63
N LYS A 138 -0.73 -17.55 -4.65
CA LYS A 138 0.23 -18.65 -4.53
C LYS A 138 0.14 -19.62 -5.71
N GLU A 139 -1.06 -19.99 -6.12
CA GLU A 139 -1.29 -20.87 -7.29
C GLU A 139 -0.75 -20.25 -8.58
N PHE A 140 -0.92 -18.93 -8.74
CA PHE A 140 -0.33 -18.22 -9.88
C PHE A 140 1.20 -18.23 -9.82
N THR A 141 1.77 -18.09 -8.62
CA THR A 141 3.22 -18.10 -8.40
C THR A 141 3.82 -19.48 -8.69
N ASP A 142 3.21 -20.54 -8.19
CA ASP A 142 3.61 -21.93 -8.41
C ASP A 142 3.55 -22.29 -9.91
N TRP A 143 2.52 -21.81 -10.62
CA TRP A 143 2.43 -21.96 -12.07
C TRP A 143 3.53 -21.21 -12.82
N LEU A 144 3.90 -19.98 -12.41
CA LEU A 144 5.02 -19.24 -13.03
C LEU A 144 6.34 -20.02 -12.93
N TYR A 145 6.60 -20.68 -11.80
CA TYR A 145 7.79 -21.53 -11.66
C TYR A 145 7.79 -22.73 -12.63
N GLN A 146 6.63 -23.35 -12.88
CA GLN A 146 6.52 -24.43 -13.87
C GLN A 146 6.85 -23.94 -15.29
N GLN A 147 6.51 -22.69 -15.64
CA GLN A 147 6.81 -22.12 -16.95
C GLN A 147 8.32 -21.90 -17.16
N SER A 148 9.07 -21.65 -16.07
CA SER A 148 10.54 -21.57 -16.10
C SER A 148 11.18 -22.89 -16.54
N ASN A 149 10.63 -24.03 -16.10
CA ASN A 149 11.11 -25.35 -16.52
C ASN A 149 10.83 -25.63 -18.00
N ILE A 150 9.66 -25.22 -18.51
CA ILE A 150 9.30 -25.41 -19.93
C ILE A 150 10.31 -24.72 -20.83
N ILE A 151 10.66 -23.46 -20.54
CA ILE A 151 11.63 -22.75 -21.37
C ILE A 151 13.04 -23.30 -21.23
N ILE A 152 13.44 -23.77 -20.04
CA ILE A 152 14.73 -24.44 -19.89
C ILE A 152 14.80 -25.63 -20.84
N ASN A 153 13.78 -26.50 -20.82
CA ASN A 153 13.71 -27.68 -21.69
C ASN A 153 13.72 -27.33 -23.18
N LEU A 154 12.96 -26.32 -23.60
CA LEU A 154 12.94 -25.86 -25.00
C LEU A 154 14.24 -25.15 -25.42
N SER A 155 15.06 -24.71 -24.47
CA SER A 155 16.34 -24.03 -24.71
C SER A 155 17.56 -24.96 -24.66
N VAL A 156 17.38 -26.23 -24.28
CA VAL A 156 18.45 -27.23 -24.29
C VAL A 156 18.58 -27.76 -25.72
N TYR A 157 19.57 -27.23 -26.43
CA TYR A 157 20.07 -27.72 -27.71
C TYR A 157 21.60 -27.77 -27.63
#